data_AF-A0A1F7XLT4-F1
#
_entry.id   AF-A0A1F7XLT4-F1
#
_cell.length_a   1.000
_cell.length_b   1.000
_cell.length_c   1.000
_cell.angle_alpha   90.00
_cell.angle_beta   90.00
_cell.angle_gamma   90.00
#
_symmetry.space_group_name_H-M   'P 1'
#
loop_
_entity.id
_entity.type
_entity.pdbx_description
1 polymer ?
#
loop_
_entity_poly.entity_id
_entity_poly.type
_entity_poly.pdbx_seq_one_letter_code
_entity_poly.pdbx_strand_id
1 'polypeptide(L)'
;MRAEQINETIPRLLVSNEFAGFVSTGNFNYEQTQKLILLHVGLIGEHNLNTPYTAFTDKGRGLSFQPIRLGEDLVLKTGPIGAFSAEEIAVFIQEQSRNYVDRTTMGRGFPRGDMGAEQELLAVFIDGFSSSDVFIVIEKELPEGISTIGGARIVRGISQRTLKETASYEEYLKKGPLSSLPTFSAVKLKGEDVFSSDLLSVPEKDCTCITRYWREDDYTLAALQVNNSQIPVDIIAAMPIAYSVYFAKEAGVRNVPRVAVYDIHMRAIAEFARDNFASQIIADGEGVVPTREVLDSVLKYHYGGQELEGYRGKIVVGGFHTSSFLSRSLKYLEGRVELDDSVLQIAKDVIKSSVNFPPELA
;
A
#
# COMPACT_ATOMS: atom_id res chain seq x y z
N MET A 1 22.15 1.18 -44.01
CA MET A 1 20.99 0.87 -44.87
C MET A 1 20.77 -0.64 -44.81
N ARG A 2 19.67 -1.21 -44.34
CA ARG A 2 18.31 -0.67 -44.16
C ARG A 2 17.79 -1.04 -42.76
N ALA A 3 17.46 0.00 -42.00
CA ALA A 3 16.33 -0.03 -41.10
C ALA A 3 15.09 0.03 -42.00
N GLU A 4 14.20 -0.95 -41.90
CA GLU A 4 12.79 -0.90 -42.32
C GLU A 4 12.21 -2.32 -42.15
N GLN A 5 10.99 -2.39 -41.61
CA GLN A 5 10.14 -3.58 -41.45
C GLN A 5 10.26 -4.39 -40.13
N ILE A 6 10.21 -3.69 -38.99
CA ILE A 6 9.46 -4.19 -37.83
C ILE A 6 8.43 -3.12 -37.47
N ASN A 7 7.38 -3.06 -38.28
CA ASN A 7 6.13 -2.36 -37.96
C ASN A 7 5.03 -3.23 -38.55
N GLU A 8 3.92 -3.35 -37.83
CA GLU A 8 2.69 -4.07 -38.21
C GLU A 8 2.61 -5.54 -37.78
N THR A 9 2.54 -5.82 -36.47
CA THR A 9 1.44 -6.58 -35.82
C THR A 9 1.73 -6.81 -34.32
N ILE A 10 1.71 -5.73 -33.55
CA ILE A 10 1.25 -5.82 -32.17
C ILE A 10 -0.07 -5.04 -32.18
N PRO A 11 -1.24 -5.68 -32.01
CA PRO A 11 -2.46 -4.93 -31.81
C PRO A 11 -2.21 -3.97 -30.67
N ARG A 12 -2.50 -2.70 -30.92
CA ARG A 12 -2.71 -1.68 -29.89
C ARG A 12 -3.74 -2.22 -28.89
N LEU A 13 -3.29 -3.03 -27.93
CA LEU A 13 -3.76 -2.96 -26.57
C LEU A 13 -3.31 -1.58 -26.09
N LEU A 14 -4.01 -0.56 -26.58
CA LEU A 14 -4.21 0.65 -25.81
C LEU A 14 -4.73 0.12 -24.48
N VAL A 15 -3.85 0.00 -23.50
CA VAL A 15 -4.27 0.11 -22.11
C VAL A 15 -5.12 1.36 -22.13
N SER A 16 -6.43 1.20 -21.99
CA SER A 16 -7.32 2.36 -21.98
C SER A 16 -6.73 3.31 -20.95
N ASN A 17 -6.39 4.52 -21.39
CA ASN A 17 -6.02 5.58 -20.45
C ASN A 17 -7.24 5.96 -19.61
N GLU A 18 -8.43 5.49 -19.98
CA GLU A 18 -9.66 5.63 -19.24
C GLU A 18 -9.83 4.51 -18.21
N PHE A 19 -10.08 4.90 -16.95
CA PHE A 19 -10.52 4.03 -15.86
C PHE A 19 -11.63 4.74 -15.09
N ALA A 20 -12.76 4.06 -14.85
CA ALA A 20 -13.95 4.60 -14.19
C ALA A 20 -14.51 5.88 -14.85
N GLY A 21 -14.33 6.01 -16.17
CA GLY A 21 -14.72 7.20 -16.94
C GLY A 21 -13.70 8.35 -16.91
N PHE A 22 -12.51 8.14 -16.33
CA PHE A 22 -11.46 9.16 -16.26
C PHE A 22 -10.24 8.80 -17.10
N VAL A 23 -9.90 9.66 -18.06
CA VAL A 23 -8.72 9.49 -18.93
C VAL A 23 -7.46 10.06 -18.26
N SER A 24 -6.59 9.19 -17.75
CA SER A 24 -5.26 9.50 -17.21
C SER A 24 -4.18 9.46 -18.30
N THR A 25 -3.42 10.54 -18.42
CA THR A 25 -2.22 10.60 -19.27
C THR A 25 -0.95 10.10 -18.57
N GLY A 26 -1.06 9.54 -17.36
CA GLY A 26 0.07 9.14 -16.51
C GLY A 26 0.74 10.31 -15.76
N ASN A 27 0.54 11.54 -16.26
CA ASN A 27 0.88 12.82 -15.63
C ASN A 27 -0.41 13.59 -15.36
N PHE A 28 -0.54 14.18 -14.18
CA PHE A 28 -1.71 14.96 -13.78
C PHE A 28 -1.35 16.43 -13.65
N ASN A 29 -1.91 17.25 -14.54
CA ASN A 29 -1.89 18.70 -14.38
C ASN A 29 -3.05 19.16 -13.49
N TYR A 30 -3.04 20.43 -13.11
CA TYR A 30 -4.07 21.00 -12.23
C TYR A 30 -5.50 20.76 -12.73
N GLU A 31 -5.79 20.99 -14.01
CA GLU A 31 -7.13 20.83 -14.58
C GLU A 31 -7.60 19.36 -14.51
N GLN A 32 -6.71 18.41 -14.83
CA GLN A 32 -7.00 16.99 -14.75
C GLN A 32 -7.28 16.56 -13.30
N THR A 33 -6.49 17.05 -12.35
CA THR A 33 -6.70 16.72 -10.94
C THR A 33 -8.02 17.29 -10.42
N GLN A 34 -8.41 18.50 -10.82
CA GLN A 34 -9.72 19.05 -10.45
C GLN A 34 -10.88 18.22 -11.03
N LYS A 35 -10.77 17.76 -12.27
CA LYS A 35 -11.78 16.84 -12.86
C LYS A 35 -11.85 15.51 -12.11
N LEU A 36 -10.71 14.98 -11.69
CA LEU A 36 -10.65 13.74 -10.90
C LEU A 36 -11.32 13.91 -9.54
N ILE A 37 -11.06 15.03 -8.85
CA ILE A 37 -11.72 15.37 -7.58
C ILE A 37 -13.23 15.44 -7.76
N LEU A 38 -13.72 16.09 -8.83
CA LEU A 38 -15.16 16.19 -9.09
C LEU A 38 -15.79 14.81 -9.33
N LEU A 39 -15.10 13.92 -10.05
CA LEU A 39 -15.54 12.52 -10.20
C LEU A 39 -15.64 11.83 -8.83
N HIS A 40 -14.60 11.93 -7.99
CA HIS A 40 -14.61 11.32 -6.66
C HIS A 40 -15.73 11.88 -5.78
N VAL A 41 -15.99 13.19 -5.80
CA VAL A 41 -17.10 13.82 -5.07
C VAL A 41 -18.45 13.29 -5.54
N GLY A 42 -18.62 13.07 -6.85
CA GLY A 42 -19.81 12.42 -7.41
C GLY A 42 -20.01 11.02 -6.82
N LEU A 43 -18.97 10.19 -6.84
CA LEU A 43 -19.00 8.82 -6.30
C LEU A 43 -19.26 8.78 -4.79
N ILE A 44 -18.70 9.73 -4.02
CA ILE A 44 -18.99 9.86 -2.59
C ILE A 44 -20.49 10.02 -2.34
N GLY A 45 -21.15 10.88 -3.12
CA GLY A 45 -22.59 11.09 -3.04
C GLY A 45 -23.41 9.90 -3.51
N GLU A 46 -23.06 9.31 -4.66
CA GLU A 46 -23.78 8.18 -5.25
C GLU A 46 -23.74 6.92 -4.37
N HIS A 47 -22.57 6.60 -3.82
CA HIS A 47 -22.36 5.41 -3.00
C HIS A 47 -22.56 5.64 -1.49
N ASN A 48 -22.90 6.87 -1.07
CA ASN A 48 -23.04 7.25 0.34
C ASN A 48 -21.82 6.87 1.20
N LEU A 49 -20.63 7.21 0.73
CA LEU A 49 -19.36 6.86 1.38
C LEU A 49 -19.22 7.62 2.72
N ASN A 50 -18.82 6.92 3.78
CA ASN A 50 -18.90 7.45 5.16
C ASN A 50 -17.61 8.14 5.62
N THR A 51 -16.48 7.66 5.14
CA THR A 51 -15.13 8.07 5.57
C THR A 51 -14.23 8.34 4.37
N PRO A 52 -14.65 9.23 3.44
CA PRO A 52 -13.86 9.52 2.26
C PRO A 52 -12.56 10.24 2.62
N TYR A 53 -11.51 10.02 1.83
CA TYR A 53 -10.21 10.66 2.06
C TYR A 53 -10.28 12.19 2.13
N THR A 54 -11.20 12.83 1.38
CA THR A 54 -11.41 14.28 1.37
C THR A 54 -11.82 14.86 2.73
N ALA A 55 -12.38 14.03 3.62
CA ALA A 55 -12.67 14.44 5.00
C ALA A 55 -11.39 14.63 5.84
N PHE A 56 -10.27 14.04 5.42
CA PHE A 56 -9.04 13.93 6.20
C PHE A 56 -7.81 14.61 5.58
N THR A 57 -7.84 14.99 4.29
CA THR A 57 -6.79 15.78 3.62
C THR A 57 -6.89 17.27 3.93
N ASP A 58 -5.86 18.04 3.54
CA ASP A 58 -5.82 19.52 3.66
C ASP A 58 -6.06 20.05 5.08
N LYS A 59 -5.56 19.33 6.09
CA LYS A 59 -5.71 19.72 7.50
C LYS A 59 -4.55 20.55 8.03
N GLY A 60 -3.65 20.99 7.15
CA GLY A 60 -2.47 21.78 7.51
C GLY A 60 -1.50 21.03 8.43
N ARG A 61 -1.50 19.69 8.42
CA ARG A 61 -0.54 18.89 9.19
C ARG A 61 0.80 18.87 8.45
N GLY A 62 1.90 18.87 9.18
CA GLY A 62 3.23 18.75 8.58
C GLY A 62 3.51 17.32 8.11
N LEU A 63 4.39 17.18 7.12
CA LEU A 63 5.00 15.90 6.78
C LEU A 63 5.74 15.31 7.99
N SER A 64 5.82 13.98 8.06
CA SER A 64 6.55 13.26 9.11
C SER A 64 8.02 13.67 9.11
N PHE A 65 8.61 13.95 7.97
CA PHE A 65 9.95 14.51 7.83
C PHE A 65 10.12 15.22 6.48
N GLN A 66 11.25 15.91 6.29
CA GLN A 66 11.55 16.61 5.04
C GLN A 66 11.52 15.63 3.86
N PRO A 67 10.93 15.99 2.71
CA PRO A 67 10.87 15.11 1.55
C PRO A 67 12.26 14.57 1.19
N ILE A 68 12.32 13.26 0.95
CA ILE A 68 13.54 12.53 0.60
C ILE A 68 13.69 12.55 -0.92
N ARG A 69 14.84 13.01 -1.42
CA ARG A 69 15.18 12.89 -2.85
C ARG A 69 15.69 11.48 -3.14
N LEU A 70 15.06 10.80 -4.10
CA LEU A 70 15.44 9.46 -4.58
C LEU A 70 16.08 9.58 -5.98
N GLY A 71 17.25 10.23 -6.06
CA GLY A 71 17.87 10.62 -7.33
C GLY A 71 17.52 12.05 -7.73
N GLU A 72 17.56 12.35 -9.04
CA GLU A 72 17.44 13.74 -9.53
C GLU A 72 16.01 14.28 -9.46
N ASP A 73 14.99 13.48 -9.79
CA ASP A 73 13.62 13.95 -10.02
C ASP A 73 12.53 13.19 -9.26
N LEU A 74 12.89 12.19 -8.46
CA LEU A 74 11.97 11.48 -7.60
C LEU A 74 12.01 12.03 -6.18
N VAL A 75 10.82 12.23 -5.60
CA VAL A 75 10.64 12.72 -4.25
C VAL A 75 9.74 11.76 -3.47
N LEU A 76 10.22 11.31 -2.33
CA LEU A 76 9.47 10.55 -1.36
C LEU A 76 8.98 11.48 -0.26
N LYS A 77 7.65 11.61 -0.14
CA LYS A 77 6.96 12.34 0.93
C LYS A 77 6.35 11.33 1.91
N THR A 78 6.41 11.65 3.19
CA THR A 78 5.72 10.84 4.22
C THR A 78 5.02 11.74 5.22
N GLY A 79 3.84 11.33 5.69
CA GLY A 79 3.04 12.16 6.59
C GLY A 79 1.72 11.52 6.98
N PRO A 80 1.02 12.06 7.99
CA PRO A 80 -0.39 11.75 8.16
C PRO A 80 -1.18 12.18 6.91
N ILE A 81 -2.34 11.57 6.66
CA ILE A 81 -3.22 11.97 5.54
C ILE A 81 -3.50 13.49 5.49
N GLY A 82 -3.65 14.13 6.64
CA GLY A 82 -3.89 15.59 6.71
C GLY A 82 -2.71 16.48 6.31
N ALA A 83 -1.55 15.89 6.01
CA ALA A 83 -0.39 16.57 5.44
C ALA A 83 -0.37 16.56 3.90
N PHE A 84 -1.25 15.78 3.28
CA PHE A 84 -1.40 15.69 1.84
C PHE A 84 -2.66 16.44 1.41
N SER A 85 -2.61 16.99 0.20
CA SER A 85 -3.76 17.58 -0.45
C SER A 85 -4.75 16.51 -0.92
N ALA A 86 -6.02 16.90 -1.05
CA ALA A 86 -7.03 16.05 -1.67
C ALA A 86 -6.60 15.64 -3.09
N GLU A 87 -5.99 16.56 -3.82
CA GLU A 87 -5.44 16.36 -5.17
C GLU A 87 -4.43 15.21 -5.22
N GLU A 88 -3.42 15.22 -4.35
CA GLU A 88 -2.38 14.18 -4.30
C GLU A 88 -2.98 12.80 -4.00
N ILE A 89 -3.88 12.73 -3.01
CA ILE A 89 -4.50 11.46 -2.61
C ILE A 89 -5.48 10.95 -3.67
N ALA A 90 -6.18 11.84 -4.39
CA ALA A 90 -7.04 11.46 -5.51
C ALA A 90 -6.25 10.77 -6.63
N VAL A 91 -5.11 11.36 -7.02
CA VAL A 91 -4.22 10.77 -8.03
C VAL A 91 -3.70 9.41 -7.56
N PHE A 92 -3.24 9.32 -6.31
CA PHE A 92 -2.80 8.06 -5.71
C PHE A 92 -3.88 6.99 -5.79
N ILE A 93 -5.12 7.29 -5.36
CA ILE A 93 -6.26 6.37 -5.37
C ILE A 93 -6.61 5.90 -6.78
N GLN A 94 -6.70 6.83 -7.73
CA GLN A 94 -7.03 6.54 -9.12
C GLN A 94 -6.01 5.58 -9.74
N GLU A 95 -4.73 5.90 -9.58
CA GLU A 95 -3.64 5.12 -10.13
C GLU A 95 -3.48 3.76 -9.42
N GLN A 96 -3.69 3.72 -8.09
CA GLN A 96 -3.75 2.48 -7.33
C GLN A 96 -4.87 1.57 -7.83
N SER A 97 -6.08 2.11 -8.01
CA SER A 97 -7.26 1.36 -8.46
C SER A 97 -7.05 0.78 -9.86
N ARG A 98 -6.56 1.61 -10.79
CA ARG A 98 -6.21 1.18 -12.15
C ARG A 98 -5.16 0.07 -12.14
N ASN A 99 -4.05 0.26 -11.43
CA ASN A 99 -2.99 -0.75 -11.35
C ASN A 99 -3.48 -2.06 -10.72
N TYR A 100 -4.43 -1.98 -9.78
CA TYR A 100 -5.08 -3.15 -9.18
C TYR A 100 -5.84 -3.99 -10.22
N VAL A 101 -6.55 -3.34 -11.16
CA VAL A 101 -7.23 -4.00 -12.27
C VAL A 101 -6.24 -4.55 -13.30
N ASP A 102 -5.31 -3.70 -13.75
CA ASP A 102 -4.40 -4.01 -14.87
C ASP A 102 -3.49 -5.21 -14.57
N ARG A 103 -3.16 -5.44 -13.30
CA ARG A 103 -2.23 -6.50 -12.90
C ARG A 103 -2.86 -7.87 -12.67
N THR A 104 -4.13 -8.05 -13.01
CA THR A 104 -4.88 -9.28 -12.67
C THR A 104 -4.82 -9.62 -11.18
N THR A 105 -4.45 -8.64 -10.34
CA THR A 105 -4.73 -8.69 -8.90
C THR A 105 -6.24 -8.84 -8.72
N MET A 106 -7.00 -8.23 -9.62
CA MET A 106 -8.44 -8.43 -9.72
C MET A 106 -8.88 -9.76 -10.39
N GLY A 107 -7.97 -10.75 -10.54
CA GLY A 107 -8.23 -11.93 -11.37
C GLY A 107 -8.40 -11.57 -12.86
N ARG A 108 -8.74 -12.56 -13.68
CA ARG A 108 -9.05 -12.35 -15.11
C ARG A 108 -10.53 -12.05 -15.37
N GLY A 109 -11.40 -12.35 -14.40
CA GLY A 109 -12.85 -12.16 -14.49
C GLY A 109 -13.37 -10.74 -14.28
N PHE A 110 -12.53 -9.79 -13.86
CA PHE A 110 -12.95 -8.39 -13.73
C PHE A 110 -13.37 -7.80 -15.09
N PRO A 111 -14.56 -7.19 -15.21
CA PRO A 111 -15.07 -6.66 -16.49
C PRO A 111 -14.37 -5.35 -16.84
N ARG A 112 -13.12 -5.44 -17.33
CA ARG A 112 -12.34 -4.26 -17.75
C ARG A 112 -13.09 -3.44 -18.80
N GLY A 113 -13.15 -2.14 -18.62
CA GLY A 113 -13.90 -1.21 -19.47
C GLY A 113 -15.39 -1.11 -19.13
N ASP A 114 -15.90 -1.87 -18.14
CA ASP A 114 -17.22 -1.63 -17.57
C ASP A 114 -17.15 -0.49 -16.57
N MET A 115 -17.66 0.67 -16.96
CA MET A 115 -17.63 1.89 -16.16
C MET A 115 -18.27 1.71 -14.78
N GLY A 116 -19.37 0.96 -14.68
CA GLY A 116 -20.07 0.76 -13.41
C GLY A 116 -19.24 -0.06 -12.44
N ALA A 117 -18.66 -1.17 -12.90
CA ALA A 117 -17.78 -2.01 -12.07
C ALA A 117 -16.49 -1.27 -11.66
N GLU A 118 -15.91 -0.46 -12.55
CA GLU A 118 -14.72 0.35 -12.26
C GLU A 118 -15.03 1.48 -11.25
N GLN A 119 -16.20 2.12 -11.34
CA GLN A 119 -16.65 3.13 -10.39
C GLN A 119 -16.95 2.52 -9.01
N GLU A 120 -17.59 1.35 -8.95
CA GLU A 120 -17.78 0.60 -7.70
C GLU A 120 -16.43 0.28 -7.04
N LEU A 121 -15.44 -0.15 -7.82
CA LEU A 121 -14.10 -0.42 -7.31
C LEU A 121 -13.44 0.85 -6.79
N LEU A 122 -13.49 1.93 -7.57
CA LEU A 122 -12.91 3.22 -7.20
C LEU A 122 -13.54 3.77 -5.91
N ALA A 123 -14.85 3.62 -5.73
CA ALA A 123 -15.56 4.01 -4.52
C ALA A 123 -15.02 3.29 -3.27
N VAL A 124 -14.62 2.02 -3.38
CA VAL A 124 -13.98 1.29 -2.27
C VAL A 124 -12.63 1.90 -1.90
N PHE A 125 -11.82 2.33 -2.87
CA PHE A 125 -10.53 2.97 -2.61
C PHE A 125 -10.67 4.42 -2.12
N ILE A 126 -11.81 5.08 -2.36
CA ILE A 126 -12.11 6.43 -1.86
C ILE A 126 -12.50 6.42 -0.37
N ASP A 127 -13.07 5.33 0.13
CA ASP A 127 -13.60 5.22 1.49
C ASP A 127 -12.65 4.50 2.48
N GLY A 128 -13.04 4.49 3.75
CA GLY A 128 -12.40 3.75 4.83
C GLY A 128 -11.18 4.46 5.43
N PHE A 129 -11.06 5.78 5.28
CA PHE A 129 -9.92 6.56 5.79
C PHE A 129 -10.08 6.96 7.26
N SER A 130 -8.95 7.20 7.92
CA SER A 130 -8.91 7.74 9.28
C SER A 130 -7.89 8.86 9.43
N SER A 131 -8.07 9.71 10.44
CA SER A 131 -7.10 10.78 10.77
C SER A 131 -5.73 10.25 11.23
N SER A 132 -5.64 8.96 11.55
CA SER A 132 -4.42 8.29 12.00
C SER A 132 -3.63 7.63 10.87
N ASP A 133 -4.17 7.61 9.66
CA ASP A 133 -3.52 7.00 8.51
C ASP A 133 -2.25 7.78 8.13
N VAL A 134 -1.18 7.04 7.87
CA VAL A 134 0.10 7.59 7.40
C VAL A 134 0.33 7.18 5.97
N PHE A 135 0.74 8.12 5.13
CA PHE A 135 1.05 7.88 3.74
C PHE A 135 2.54 8.00 3.48
N ILE A 136 3.01 7.18 2.55
CA ILE A 136 4.26 7.33 1.83
C ILE A 136 3.85 7.55 0.38
N VAL A 137 4.36 8.60 -0.26
CA VAL A 137 4.08 8.89 -1.67
C VAL A 137 5.41 9.15 -2.35
N ILE A 138 5.71 8.41 -3.41
CA ILE A 138 6.82 8.68 -4.31
C ILE A 138 6.26 9.33 -5.56
N GLU A 139 6.74 10.53 -5.83
CA GLU A 139 6.35 11.32 -6.97
C GLU A 139 7.55 11.61 -7.86
N LYS A 140 7.28 11.73 -9.16
CA LYS A 140 8.19 12.35 -10.11
C LYS A 140 7.76 13.78 -10.33
N GLU A 141 8.66 14.71 -10.04
CA GLU A 141 8.48 16.12 -10.35
C GLU A 141 8.75 16.36 -11.84
N LEU A 142 7.76 16.88 -12.56
CA LEU A 142 7.87 17.24 -13.97
C LEU A 142 7.53 18.73 -14.15
N PRO A 143 8.05 19.41 -15.18
CA PRO A 143 7.69 20.80 -15.46
C PRO A 143 6.17 21.01 -15.64
N GLU A 144 5.49 19.98 -16.16
CA GLU A 144 4.07 20.00 -16.53
C GLU A 144 3.13 19.59 -15.37
N GLY A 145 3.67 19.11 -14.24
CA GLY A 145 2.87 18.61 -13.13
C GLY A 145 3.55 17.52 -12.29
N ILE A 146 2.74 16.79 -11.53
CA ILE A 146 3.20 15.75 -10.60
C ILE A 146 2.71 14.39 -11.09
N SER A 147 3.55 13.37 -10.95
CA SER A 147 3.16 11.99 -11.24
C SER A 147 3.46 11.08 -10.07
N THR A 148 2.43 10.50 -9.47
CA THR A 148 2.60 9.50 -8.42
C THR A 148 3.11 8.20 -9.04
N ILE A 149 4.36 7.84 -8.70
CA ILE A 149 5.03 6.63 -9.15
C ILE A 149 4.72 5.45 -8.23
N GLY A 150 4.53 5.74 -6.94
CA GLY A 150 4.15 4.72 -5.98
C GLY A 150 3.85 5.34 -4.63
N GLY A 151 3.52 4.49 -3.68
CA GLY A 151 3.28 4.87 -2.31
C GLY A 151 2.71 3.74 -1.48
N ALA A 152 2.40 4.07 -0.23
CA ALA A 152 1.79 3.15 0.70
C ALA A 152 0.90 3.91 1.67
N ARG A 153 -0.17 3.26 2.12
CA ARG A 153 -0.98 3.72 3.24
C ARG A 153 -0.73 2.76 4.40
N ILE A 154 -0.33 3.33 5.53
CA ILE A 154 -0.08 2.62 6.77
C ILE A 154 -1.28 2.84 7.68
N VAL A 155 -1.96 1.75 8.02
CA VAL A 155 -3.16 1.73 8.86
C VAL A 155 -2.81 1.06 10.18
N ARG A 156 -3.15 1.70 11.30
CA ARG A 156 -2.94 1.12 12.63
C ARG A 156 -4.11 0.24 13.04
N GLY A 157 -3.82 -0.90 13.64
CA GLY A 157 -4.85 -1.77 14.20
C GLY A 157 -5.48 -1.17 15.46
N ILE A 158 -6.70 -1.59 15.77
CA ILE A 158 -7.45 -1.13 16.95
C ILE A 158 -7.91 -2.26 17.88
N SER A 159 -7.78 -3.52 17.47
CA SER A 159 -8.28 -4.66 18.26
C SER A 159 -7.31 -5.06 19.38
N GLN A 160 -7.87 -5.44 20.55
CA GLN A 160 -7.09 -6.00 21.66
C GLN A 160 -6.71 -7.47 21.42
N ARG A 161 -7.36 -8.13 20.46
CA ARG A 161 -7.09 -9.53 20.11
C ARG A 161 -5.75 -9.65 19.40
N THR A 162 -5.13 -10.81 19.52
CA THR A 162 -3.91 -11.14 18.79
C THR A 162 -4.17 -11.23 17.28
N LEU A 163 -3.15 -11.01 16.48
CA LEU A 163 -3.24 -11.20 15.03
C LEU A 163 -3.66 -12.64 14.68
N LYS A 164 -3.21 -13.65 15.44
CA LYS A 164 -3.65 -15.05 15.26
C LYS A 164 -5.17 -15.17 15.34
N GLU A 165 -5.78 -14.55 16.35
CA GLU A 165 -7.23 -14.59 16.55
C GLU A 165 -7.99 -13.83 15.47
N THR A 166 -7.49 -12.66 15.04
CA THR A 166 -8.20 -11.84 14.04
C THR A 166 -8.01 -12.30 12.60
N ALA A 167 -6.93 -13.03 12.32
CA ALA A 167 -6.62 -13.62 11.02
C ALA A 167 -7.10 -15.09 10.86
N SER A 168 -7.57 -15.74 11.94
CA SER A 168 -8.02 -17.13 11.93
C SER A 168 -9.22 -17.37 11.01
N TYR A 169 -9.10 -18.36 10.14
CA TYR A 169 -10.18 -18.81 9.28
C TYR A 169 -11.37 -19.38 10.07
N GLU A 170 -11.12 -20.12 11.14
CA GLU A 170 -12.17 -20.73 11.96
C GLU A 170 -12.96 -19.69 12.77
N GLU A 171 -12.27 -18.71 13.35
CA GLU A 171 -12.93 -17.61 14.06
C GLU A 171 -13.76 -16.75 13.10
N TYR A 172 -13.26 -16.54 11.88
CA TYR A 172 -14.00 -15.86 10.83
C TYR A 172 -15.32 -16.58 10.50
N LEU A 173 -15.30 -17.91 10.29
CA LEU A 173 -16.52 -18.67 10.01
C LEU A 173 -17.58 -18.55 11.12
N LYS A 174 -17.16 -18.31 12.36
CA LYS A 174 -18.07 -18.19 13.51
C LYS A 174 -18.57 -16.76 13.74
N LYS A 175 -17.74 -15.75 13.49
CA LYS A 175 -17.96 -14.36 13.97
C LYS A 175 -17.83 -13.28 12.89
N GLY A 176 -17.50 -13.64 11.66
CA GLY A 176 -17.25 -12.68 10.57
C GLY A 176 -15.86 -12.02 10.67
N PRO A 177 -15.62 -10.91 9.94
CA PRO A 177 -14.34 -10.22 9.93
C PRO A 177 -14.06 -9.55 11.28
N LEU A 178 -12.91 -9.87 11.86
CA LEU A 178 -12.53 -9.44 13.21
C LEU A 178 -11.37 -8.43 13.24
N SER A 179 -10.75 -8.18 12.08
CA SER A 179 -9.55 -7.35 11.97
C SER A 179 -9.88 -5.97 11.42
N SER A 180 -9.30 -4.94 12.01
CA SER A 180 -9.30 -3.58 11.47
C SER A 180 -8.14 -3.31 10.49
N LEU A 181 -7.13 -4.17 10.47
CA LEU A 181 -6.04 -4.11 9.51
C LEU A 181 -6.50 -4.56 8.11
N PRO A 182 -6.30 -3.75 7.04
CA PRO A 182 -6.74 -4.07 5.68
C PRO A 182 -6.31 -5.44 5.14
N THR A 183 -5.05 -5.86 5.34
CA THR A 183 -4.60 -7.20 4.89
C THR A 183 -5.43 -8.32 5.53
N PHE A 184 -5.61 -8.30 6.85
CA PHE A 184 -6.35 -9.37 7.56
C PHE A 184 -7.88 -9.18 7.54
N SER A 185 -8.39 -8.03 7.08
CA SER A 185 -9.81 -7.88 6.73
C SER A 185 -10.11 -8.41 5.34
N ALA A 186 -9.14 -8.31 4.42
CA ALA A 186 -9.25 -8.82 3.05
C ALA A 186 -8.98 -10.33 2.94
N VAL A 187 -8.03 -10.85 3.71
CA VAL A 187 -7.61 -12.26 3.67
C VAL A 187 -7.52 -12.90 5.05
N LYS A 188 -7.70 -14.23 5.10
CA LYS A 188 -7.57 -15.09 6.28
C LYS A 188 -6.52 -16.16 6.06
N LEU A 189 -5.91 -16.58 7.16
CA LEU A 189 -4.85 -17.57 7.15
C LEU A 189 -5.43 -18.98 7.31
N LYS A 190 -5.00 -19.90 6.45
CA LYS A 190 -5.40 -21.32 6.45
C LYS A 190 -4.25 -22.20 6.93
N GLY A 191 -4.50 -23.03 7.94
CA GLY A 191 -3.52 -23.94 8.55
C GLY A 191 -2.70 -23.29 9.66
N GLU A 192 -2.22 -24.08 10.63
CA GLU A 192 -1.40 -23.60 11.77
C GLU A 192 0.12 -23.82 11.56
N ASP A 193 0.53 -24.54 10.51
CA ASP A 193 1.79 -25.30 10.51
C ASP A 193 3.01 -24.67 9.81
N VAL A 194 2.98 -23.39 9.38
CA VAL A 194 4.11 -22.80 8.61
C VAL A 194 4.64 -21.48 9.19
N PHE A 195 4.14 -21.01 10.33
CA PHE A 195 4.41 -19.64 10.79
C PHE A 195 5.39 -19.57 11.95
N SER A 196 6.28 -18.58 11.95
CA SER A 196 6.86 -18.10 13.21
C SER A 196 5.70 -17.60 14.07
N SER A 197 5.53 -18.23 15.23
CA SER A 197 4.43 -18.03 16.17
C SER A 197 4.39 -16.63 16.80
N ASP A 198 5.48 -15.88 16.66
CA ASP A 198 5.84 -14.82 17.59
C ASP A 198 5.21 -13.51 17.14
N LEU A 199 5.20 -13.23 15.82
CA LEU A 199 4.51 -12.08 15.24
C LEU A 199 2.99 -12.15 15.43
N LEU A 200 2.41 -13.34 15.24
CA LEU A 200 0.95 -13.52 15.30
C LEU A 200 0.40 -13.46 16.73
N SER A 201 1.25 -13.62 17.74
CA SER A 201 0.88 -13.48 19.16
C SER A 201 0.67 -12.03 19.60
N VAL A 202 1.05 -11.05 18.79
CA VAL A 202 0.97 -9.63 19.14
C VAL A 202 -0.47 -9.11 19.01
N PRO A 203 -0.98 -8.34 19.98
CA PRO A 203 -2.28 -7.66 19.86
C PRO A 203 -2.33 -6.73 18.65
N GLU A 204 -3.43 -6.76 17.89
CA GLU A 204 -3.60 -5.99 16.65
C GLU A 204 -3.43 -4.47 16.85
N LYS A 205 -3.85 -3.93 18.01
CA LYS A 205 -3.64 -2.53 18.40
C LYS A 205 -2.18 -2.07 18.44
N ASP A 206 -1.27 -3.04 18.57
CA ASP A 206 0.18 -2.88 18.60
C ASP A 206 0.78 -3.26 17.24
N CYS A 207 -0.06 -3.37 16.22
CA CYS A 207 0.32 -3.70 14.85
C CYS A 207 -0.09 -2.60 13.88
N THR A 208 0.62 -2.52 12.76
CA THR A 208 0.21 -1.71 11.61
C THR A 208 0.20 -2.53 10.34
N CYS A 209 -0.70 -2.20 9.45
CA CYS A 209 -0.82 -2.79 8.13
C CYS A 209 -0.34 -1.80 7.10
N ILE A 210 0.32 -2.30 6.07
CA ILE A 210 0.84 -1.45 5.01
C ILE A 210 0.21 -1.89 3.70
N THR A 211 -0.70 -1.06 3.21
CA THR A 211 -1.23 -1.18 1.85
C THR A 211 -0.31 -0.42 0.92
N ARG A 212 -0.22 -0.86 -0.33
CA ARG A 212 0.78 -0.35 -1.26
C ARG A 212 0.18 0.05 -2.59
N TYR A 213 1.00 0.80 -3.30
CA TYR A 213 0.86 1.07 -4.70
C TYR A 213 2.26 1.30 -5.27
N TRP A 214 2.54 0.73 -6.43
CA TRP A 214 3.62 1.20 -7.28
C TRP A 214 3.18 0.98 -8.71
N ARG A 215 3.46 1.97 -9.56
CA ARG A 215 3.14 1.94 -10.97
C ARG A 215 3.99 0.85 -11.60
N GLU A 216 3.37 -0.09 -12.31
CA GLU A 216 4.10 -1.15 -13.00
C GLU A 216 4.00 -1.05 -14.53
N ASP A 217 3.20 -0.13 -15.08
CA ASP A 217 3.10 0.07 -16.53
C ASP A 217 4.44 0.48 -17.15
N ASP A 218 5.10 -0.47 -17.81
CA ASP A 218 6.45 -0.32 -18.36
C ASP A 218 6.52 0.81 -19.39
N TYR A 219 5.43 1.07 -20.14
CA TYR A 219 5.41 2.15 -21.12
C TYR A 219 5.44 3.52 -20.46
N THR A 220 4.56 3.76 -19.48
CA THR A 220 4.54 5.03 -18.73
C THR A 220 5.82 5.20 -17.93
N LEU A 221 6.32 4.15 -17.26
CA LEU A 221 7.57 4.22 -16.51
C LEU A 221 8.78 4.48 -17.41
N ALA A 222 8.83 3.87 -18.60
CA ALA A 222 9.86 4.16 -19.59
C ALA A 222 9.76 5.60 -20.13
N ALA A 223 8.54 6.08 -20.42
CA ALA A 223 8.31 7.47 -20.83
C ALA A 223 8.74 8.47 -19.74
N LEU A 224 8.52 8.12 -18.47
CA LEU A 224 8.99 8.86 -17.30
C LEU A 224 10.44 8.60 -16.94
N GLN A 225 11.14 7.71 -17.66
CA GLN A 225 12.53 7.32 -17.37
C GLN A 225 12.73 6.87 -15.90
N VAL A 226 11.72 6.20 -15.34
CA VAL A 226 11.75 5.69 -13.95
C VAL A 226 12.06 4.21 -13.96
N ASN A 227 13.04 3.80 -13.15
CA ASN A 227 13.30 2.40 -12.90
C ASN A 227 12.37 1.85 -11.81
N ASN A 228 11.37 1.06 -12.21
CA ASN A 228 10.40 0.49 -11.29
C ASN A 228 10.98 -0.50 -10.28
N SER A 229 12.07 -1.21 -10.62
CA SER A 229 12.58 -2.29 -9.77
C SER A 229 12.97 -1.86 -8.35
N GLN A 230 13.27 -0.57 -8.16
CA GLN A 230 13.65 0.00 -6.87
C GLN A 230 12.48 0.62 -6.10
N ILE A 231 11.41 1.03 -6.77
CA ILE A 231 10.27 1.73 -6.14
C ILE A 231 9.60 0.91 -5.03
N PRO A 232 9.25 -0.39 -5.23
CA PRO A 232 8.67 -1.19 -4.16
C PRO A 232 9.63 -1.32 -2.97
N VAL A 233 10.92 -1.43 -3.24
CA VAL A 233 11.96 -1.56 -2.22
C VAL A 233 12.08 -0.28 -1.41
N ASP A 234 12.13 0.88 -2.07
CA ASP A 234 12.26 2.18 -1.41
C ASP A 234 11.01 2.50 -0.57
N ILE A 235 9.81 2.14 -1.04
CA ILE A 235 8.58 2.22 -0.24
C ILE A 235 8.69 1.33 0.99
N ILE A 236 9.08 0.05 0.84
CA ILE A 236 9.27 -0.87 1.96
C ILE A 236 10.29 -0.30 2.96
N ALA A 237 11.44 0.18 2.49
CA ALA A 237 12.47 0.76 3.34
C ALA A 237 12.00 2.00 4.11
N ALA A 238 11.16 2.85 3.51
CA ALA A 238 10.68 4.08 4.13
C ALA A 238 9.61 3.85 5.22
N MET A 239 8.89 2.72 5.17
CA MET A 239 7.78 2.39 6.08
C MET A 239 8.06 2.52 7.58
N PRO A 240 9.09 1.87 8.15
CA PRO A 240 9.31 1.92 9.59
C PRO A 240 9.75 3.32 10.02
N ILE A 241 10.38 4.10 9.14
CA ILE A 241 10.78 5.48 9.42
C ILE A 241 9.55 6.38 9.41
N ALA A 242 8.74 6.32 8.34
CA ALA A 242 7.51 7.11 8.18
C ALA A 242 6.60 6.97 9.40
N TYR A 243 6.35 5.73 9.80
CA TYR A 243 5.49 5.44 10.94
C TYR A 243 6.16 5.82 12.28
N SER A 244 7.41 5.42 12.51
CA SER A 244 8.07 5.66 13.81
C SER A 244 8.26 7.15 14.08
N VAL A 245 8.62 7.92 13.05
CA VAL A 245 8.78 9.37 13.16
C VAL A 245 7.43 10.05 13.39
N TYR A 246 6.39 9.68 12.65
CA TYR A 246 5.05 10.22 12.85
C TYR A 246 4.58 10.04 14.30
N PHE A 247 4.65 8.81 14.82
CA PHE A 247 4.20 8.52 16.18
C PHE A 247 5.12 9.11 17.25
N ALA A 248 6.43 9.21 16.99
CA ALA A 248 7.35 9.90 17.90
C ALA A 248 7.03 11.40 18.00
N LYS A 249 6.76 12.06 16.87
CA LYS A 249 6.41 13.49 16.80
C LYS A 249 5.05 13.82 17.42
N GLU A 250 4.06 12.96 17.21
CA GLU A 250 2.69 13.19 17.68
C GLU A 250 2.47 12.81 19.16
N ALA A 251 3.25 11.87 19.72
CA ALA A 251 2.85 11.22 20.98
C ALA A 251 3.90 11.18 22.10
N GLY A 252 5.10 11.76 21.94
CA GLY A 252 6.11 11.72 23.02
C GLY A 252 6.45 10.27 23.46
N VAL A 253 6.48 9.34 22.49
CA VAL A 253 6.85 7.92 22.54
C VAL A 253 6.30 7.13 23.73
N ARG A 254 5.24 6.31 23.50
CA ARG A 254 5.04 5.05 24.24
C ARG A 254 4.46 3.86 23.46
N ASN A 255 3.88 4.04 22.28
CA ASN A 255 3.25 2.93 21.53
C ASN A 255 3.72 2.87 20.08
N VAL A 256 5.00 2.55 19.88
CA VAL A 256 5.48 2.09 18.56
C VAL A 256 4.93 0.67 18.37
N PRO A 257 4.28 0.35 17.22
CA PRO A 257 3.83 -0.98 16.89
C PRO A 257 4.98 -1.93 17.03
N ARG A 258 4.68 -3.09 17.61
CA ARG A 258 5.65 -4.16 17.76
C ARG A 258 5.84 -4.89 16.43
N VAL A 259 4.82 -4.89 15.59
CA VAL A 259 4.79 -5.58 14.31
C VAL A 259 4.23 -4.65 13.24
N ALA A 260 4.80 -4.68 12.04
CA ALA A 260 4.02 -4.31 10.86
C ALA A 260 3.82 -5.51 9.95
N VAL A 261 2.66 -5.54 9.33
CA VAL A 261 2.19 -6.59 8.43
C VAL A 261 1.88 -6.00 7.06
N TYR A 262 2.03 -6.82 6.04
CA TYR A 262 1.78 -6.43 4.67
C TYR A 262 1.39 -7.68 3.86
N ASP A 263 0.57 -7.51 2.83
CA ASP A 263 0.40 -8.52 1.78
C ASP A 263 1.25 -8.16 0.58
N ILE A 264 1.86 -9.15 -0.09
CA ILE A 264 2.47 -8.98 -1.41
C ILE A 264 2.15 -9.96 -2.53
N HIS A 265 1.98 -9.44 -3.75
CA HIS A 265 1.55 -10.23 -4.93
C HIS A 265 2.72 -10.60 -5.87
N MET A 266 3.94 -10.16 -5.53
CA MET A 266 5.17 -10.47 -6.26
C MET A 266 6.17 -11.14 -5.34
N ARG A 267 6.39 -12.45 -5.52
CA ARG A 267 7.27 -13.25 -4.65
C ARG A 267 8.70 -12.70 -4.54
N ALA A 268 9.26 -12.17 -5.64
CA ALA A 268 10.59 -11.57 -5.64
C ALA A 268 10.73 -10.39 -4.65
N ILE A 269 9.66 -9.60 -4.47
CA ILE A 269 9.65 -8.50 -3.50
C ILE A 269 9.61 -9.04 -2.05
N ALA A 270 8.99 -10.21 -1.82
CA ALA A 270 8.88 -10.83 -0.49
C ALA A 270 10.23 -11.38 -0.09
N GLU A 271 10.88 -12.06 -1.03
CA GLU A 271 12.22 -12.57 -0.87
C GLU A 271 13.20 -11.43 -0.61
N PHE A 272 13.11 -10.34 -1.38
CA PHE A 272 13.89 -9.12 -1.09
C PHE A 272 13.64 -8.61 0.34
N ALA A 273 12.39 -8.47 0.76
CA ALA A 273 12.03 -7.95 2.08
C ALA A 273 12.50 -8.88 3.21
N ARG A 274 12.42 -10.20 3.01
CA ARG A 274 12.96 -11.19 3.93
C ARG A 274 14.47 -11.03 4.08
N ASP A 275 15.18 -10.99 2.97
CA ASP A 275 16.64 -11.05 2.95
C ASP A 275 17.29 -9.74 3.44
N ASN A 276 16.65 -8.58 3.18
CA ASN A 276 17.19 -7.27 3.54
C ASN A 276 16.61 -6.72 4.85
N PHE A 277 15.33 -6.96 5.11
CA PHE A 277 14.59 -6.32 6.19
C PHE A 277 14.18 -7.29 7.31
N ALA A 278 14.66 -8.53 7.27
CA ALA A 278 14.30 -9.59 8.22
C ALA A 278 12.78 -9.79 8.34
N SER A 279 12.06 -9.58 7.24
CA SER A 279 10.67 -9.92 7.21
C SER A 279 10.49 -11.43 7.26
N GLN A 280 9.45 -11.88 7.94
CA GLN A 280 9.01 -13.26 7.94
C GLN A 280 7.81 -13.38 7.01
N ILE A 281 7.82 -14.43 6.19
CA ILE A 281 6.61 -14.83 5.47
C ILE A 281 5.72 -15.48 6.52
N ILE A 282 4.55 -14.86 6.71
CA ILE A 282 3.47 -15.44 7.47
C ILE A 282 2.86 -16.46 6.51
N ALA A 283 1.89 -16.12 5.67
CA ALA A 283 1.30 -17.10 4.76
C ALA A 283 1.57 -16.79 3.29
N ASP A 284 1.65 -17.83 2.46
CA ASP A 284 1.66 -17.69 1.02
C ASP A 284 0.71 -18.69 0.34
N GLY A 285 0.39 -18.42 -0.93
CA GLY A 285 -0.27 -19.36 -1.82
C GLY A 285 -1.63 -19.88 -1.32
N GLU A 286 -1.71 -21.17 -0.98
CA GLU A 286 -2.94 -21.80 -0.47
C GLU A 286 -3.20 -21.53 1.02
N GLY A 287 -2.21 -20.99 1.73
CA GLY A 287 -2.32 -20.57 3.13
C GLY A 287 -3.09 -19.27 3.32
N VAL A 288 -3.54 -18.62 2.24
CA VAL A 288 -4.29 -17.37 2.25
C VAL A 288 -5.63 -17.55 1.53
N VAL A 289 -6.72 -17.19 2.20
CA VAL A 289 -8.08 -17.29 1.67
C VAL A 289 -8.77 -15.93 1.77
N PRO A 290 -9.38 -15.38 0.70
CA PRO A 290 -10.13 -14.12 0.78
C PRO A 290 -11.34 -14.23 1.71
N THR A 291 -11.72 -13.13 2.37
CA THR A 291 -12.97 -13.05 3.14
C THR A 291 -14.18 -12.94 2.23
N ARG A 292 -15.35 -13.42 2.70
CA ARG A 292 -16.61 -13.32 1.96
C ARG A 292 -16.99 -11.88 1.63
N GLU A 293 -16.78 -10.95 2.55
CA GLU A 293 -17.06 -9.53 2.31
C GLU A 293 -16.27 -9.00 1.13
N VAL A 294 -15.01 -9.43 1.02
CA VAL A 294 -14.14 -9.09 -0.10
C VAL A 294 -14.55 -9.87 -1.37
N LEU A 295 -14.98 -11.13 -1.26
CA LEU A 295 -15.61 -11.87 -2.37
C LEU A 295 -16.89 -11.23 -2.88
N ASP A 296 -17.70 -10.63 -2.00
CA ASP A 296 -19.02 -10.09 -2.33
C ASP A 296 -18.97 -8.60 -2.73
N SER A 297 -17.81 -7.94 -2.61
CA SER A 297 -17.59 -6.52 -2.94
C SER A 297 -16.53 -6.32 -4.02
N VAL A 298 -15.26 -6.22 -3.63
CA VAL A 298 -14.11 -5.95 -4.49
C VAL A 298 -13.86 -7.11 -5.45
N LEU A 299 -14.04 -8.35 -4.99
CA LEU A 299 -13.75 -9.55 -5.77
C LEU A 299 -15.02 -10.26 -6.28
N LYS A 300 -16.19 -9.61 -6.29
CA LYS A 300 -17.44 -10.23 -6.80
C LYS A 300 -17.36 -10.62 -8.27
N TYR A 301 -16.49 -9.94 -9.00
CA TYR A 301 -16.17 -10.23 -10.40
C TYR A 301 -15.00 -11.24 -10.58
N HIS A 302 -14.29 -11.64 -9.52
CA HIS A 302 -13.18 -12.60 -9.59
C HIS A 302 -13.63 -14.06 -9.64
N TYR A 303 -14.66 -14.40 -8.87
CA TYR A 303 -15.00 -15.79 -8.53
C TYR A 303 -16.23 -16.29 -9.27
N GLY A 304 -16.39 -15.87 -10.53
CA GLY A 304 -17.25 -16.59 -11.46
C GLY A 304 -16.84 -18.07 -11.49
N GLY A 305 -17.81 -18.99 -11.53
CA GLY A 305 -17.60 -20.43 -11.33
C GLY A 305 -16.65 -21.15 -12.29
N GLN A 306 -15.98 -20.43 -13.21
CA GLN A 306 -15.02 -20.97 -14.18
C GLN A 306 -13.55 -20.59 -13.92
N GLU A 307 -13.20 -19.68 -12.98
CA GLU A 307 -11.82 -19.16 -12.85
C GLU A 307 -11.31 -19.02 -11.40
N LEU A 308 -11.46 -20.06 -10.58
CA LEU A 308 -10.97 -20.14 -9.18
C LEU A 308 -9.42 -20.04 -9.01
N GLU A 309 -8.66 -19.78 -10.08
CA GLU A 309 -7.19 -19.76 -10.08
C GLU A 309 -6.56 -18.36 -9.99
N GLY A 310 -7.34 -17.27 -10.12
CA GLY A 310 -6.77 -15.92 -10.21
C GLY A 310 -6.01 -15.43 -8.96
N TYR A 311 -6.35 -15.98 -7.80
CA TYR A 311 -5.82 -15.53 -6.49
C TYR A 311 -5.03 -16.62 -5.74
N ARG A 312 -5.28 -17.91 -6.03
CA ARG A 312 -4.58 -19.03 -5.41
C ARG A 312 -3.12 -19.02 -5.87
N GLY A 313 -2.19 -18.84 -4.94
CA GLY A 313 -0.75 -19.01 -5.23
C GLY A 313 0.11 -17.74 -5.21
N LYS A 314 -0.46 -16.53 -5.20
CA LYS A 314 0.34 -15.30 -5.43
C LYS A 314 0.43 -14.33 -4.26
N ILE A 315 -0.51 -14.36 -3.32
CA ILE A 315 -0.41 -13.50 -2.14
C ILE A 315 0.56 -14.12 -1.15
N VAL A 316 1.49 -13.29 -0.70
CA VAL A 316 2.42 -13.55 0.39
C VAL A 316 2.12 -12.53 1.48
N VAL A 317 1.49 -12.95 2.57
CA VAL A 317 1.37 -12.14 3.78
C VAL A 317 2.69 -12.23 4.53
N GLY A 318 3.33 -11.08 4.74
CA GLY A 318 4.57 -10.97 5.51
C GLY A 318 4.39 -10.09 6.73
N GLY A 319 5.35 -10.17 7.63
CA GLY A 319 5.46 -9.27 8.78
C GLY A 319 6.89 -9.08 9.24
N PHE A 320 7.11 -8.10 10.11
CA PHE A 320 8.42 -7.82 10.72
C PHE A 320 8.26 -7.13 12.07
N HIS A 321 9.23 -7.36 12.96
CA HIS A 321 9.36 -6.55 14.17
C HIS A 321 9.86 -5.15 13.81
N THR A 322 9.13 -4.13 14.24
CA THR A 322 9.37 -2.73 13.83
C THR A 322 10.77 -2.23 14.20
N SER A 323 11.35 -2.68 15.32
CA SER A 323 12.67 -2.25 15.78
C SER A 323 13.82 -2.78 14.91
N SER A 324 13.80 -4.09 14.62
CA SER A 324 14.75 -4.75 13.70
C SER A 324 14.61 -4.15 12.30
N PHE A 325 13.37 -3.95 11.87
CA PHE A 325 13.10 -3.39 10.56
C PHE A 325 13.60 -1.96 10.43
N LEU A 326 13.32 -1.10 11.40
CA LEU A 326 13.78 0.30 11.41
C LEU A 326 15.31 0.37 11.30
N SER A 327 16.04 -0.45 12.06
CA SER A 327 17.50 -0.48 11.98
C SER A 327 18.02 -0.88 10.59
N ARG A 328 17.39 -1.88 9.96
CA ARG A 328 17.77 -2.36 8.62
C ARG A 328 17.39 -1.37 7.52
N SER A 329 16.24 -0.72 7.66
CA SER A 329 15.80 0.36 6.76
C SER A 329 16.73 1.56 6.79
N LEU A 330 17.16 2.00 7.98
CA LEU A 330 18.15 3.07 8.10
C LEU A 330 19.44 2.69 7.38
N LYS A 331 19.97 1.49 7.63
CA LYS A 331 21.18 1.00 6.96
C LYS A 331 21.02 0.88 5.44
N TYR A 332 19.83 0.51 4.97
CA TYR A 332 19.54 0.44 3.53
C TYR A 332 19.54 1.84 2.89
N LEU A 333 19.00 2.84 3.58
CA LEU A 333 18.92 4.21 3.10
C LEU A 333 20.22 5.01 3.32
N GLU A 334 21.09 4.57 4.25
CA GLU A 334 22.43 5.12 4.44
C GLU A 334 23.23 5.09 3.12
N GLY A 335 23.59 6.29 2.64
CA GLY A 335 24.34 6.47 1.39
C GLY A 335 23.50 6.47 0.11
N ARG A 336 22.18 6.22 0.19
CA ARG A 336 21.23 6.35 -0.94
C ARG A 336 20.39 7.62 -0.86
N VAL A 337 20.19 8.12 0.36
CA VAL A 337 19.32 9.25 0.65
C VAL A 337 19.99 10.12 1.71
N GLU A 338 19.90 11.43 1.55
CA GLU A 338 20.22 12.39 2.61
C GLU A 338 19.06 12.43 3.59
N LEU A 339 19.21 11.75 4.73
CA LEU A 339 18.26 11.80 5.85
C LEU A 339 18.66 12.93 6.80
N ASP A 340 17.71 13.79 7.16
CA ASP A 340 17.89 14.84 8.16
C ASP A 340 18.32 14.25 9.53
N ASP A 341 19.26 14.92 10.21
CA ASP A 341 19.80 14.51 11.52
C ASP A 341 18.70 14.25 12.57
N SER A 342 17.60 15.02 12.52
CA SER A 342 16.45 14.85 13.41
C SER A 342 15.71 13.52 13.17
N VAL A 343 15.63 13.05 11.92
CA VAL A 343 15.03 11.76 11.56
C VAL A 343 15.91 10.62 12.08
N LEU A 344 17.22 10.73 11.84
CA LEU A 344 18.20 9.76 12.33
C LEU A 344 18.17 9.66 13.87
N GLN A 345 18.05 10.80 14.55
CA GLN A 345 17.98 10.86 16.00
C GLN A 345 16.69 10.22 16.54
N ILE A 346 15.52 10.57 15.99
CA ILE A 346 14.24 9.96 16.37
C ILE A 346 14.26 8.45 16.15
N ALA A 347 14.78 8.00 15.00
CA ALA A 347 14.84 6.58 14.69
C ALA A 347 15.79 5.83 15.65
N LYS A 348 16.94 6.41 16.02
CA LYS A 348 17.83 5.87 17.06
C LYS A 348 17.14 5.78 18.42
N ASP A 349 16.34 6.77 18.80
CA ASP A 349 15.63 6.78 20.08
C ASP A 349 14.51 5.74 20.13
N VAL A 350 13.81 5.54 19.01
CA VAL A 350 12.83 4.45 18.84
C VAL A 350 13.53 3.08 18.96
N ILE A 351 14.67 2.88 18.28
CA ILE A 351 15.43 1.63 18.40
C ILE A 351 15.84 1.38 19.85
N LYS A 352 16.42 2.36 20.54
CA LYS A 352 16.85 2.22 21.95
C LYS A 352 15.69 1.90 22.89
N SER A 353 14.54 2.54 22.72
CA SER A 353 13.37 2.26 23.56
C SER A 353 12.77 0.87 23.29
N SER A 354 12.96 0.33 22.09
CA SER A 354 12.52 -1.02 21.71
C SER A 354 13.38 -2.14 22.30
N VAL A 355 14.63 -1.87 22.69
CA VAL A 355 15.56 -2.86 23.29
C VAL A 355 15.21 -3.15 24.76
N ASN A 356 14.39 -2.32 25.39
CA ASN A 356 13.95 -2.49 26.80
C ASN A 356 12.66 -3.32 26.95
N PHE A 357 12.20 -4.02 25.91
CA PHE A 357 11.11 -4.98 26.05
C PHE A 357 11.66 -6.33 26.55
N PRO A 358 10.97 -7.00 27.49
CA PRO A 358 11.49 -8.20 28.13
C PRO A 358 11.75 -9.33 27.11
N PRO A 359 12.78 -10.16 27.32
CA PRO A 359 13.32 -11.11 26.32
C PRO A 359 12.40 -12.29 25.99
N GLU A 360 11.18 -12.32 26.51
CA GLU A 360 10.28 -13.48 26.39
C GLU A 360 9.73 -13.68 24.97
N LEU A 361 10.08 -12.80 24.03
CA LEU A 361 9.67 -12.84 22.62
C LEU A 361 10.79 -12.41 21.65
N ALA A 362 12.07 -12.58 22.02
CA ALA A 362 13.23 -12.24 21.19
C ALA A 362 13.84 -13.46 20.49
#